data_AF-A0A7J2X0H4-F1
#
_entry.id   AF-A0A7J2X0H4-F1
#
_cell.length_a   1.000
_cell.length_b   1.000
_cell.length_c   1.000
_cell.angle_alpha   90.00
_cell.angle_beta   90.00
_cell.angle_gamma   90.00
#
_symmetry.space_group_name_H-M   'P 1'
#
loop_
_entity.id
_entity.type
_entity.pdbx_description
1 polymer ?
#
loop_
_entity_poly.entity_id
_entity_poly.type
_entity_poly.pdbx_seq_one_letter_code
_entity_poly.pdbx_strand_id
1 'polypeptide(L)'
;HFYDTGAGIYFSFMIRLEDYLDVYFKLWDIVMKVTSSMGGSISHHHGVGFVRMKYLNLEYDVEGLKLLEKIKKVCDEKNILREFTL
;
A
#
# COMPACT_ATOMS: atom_id res chain seq x y z
N HIS A 1 -17.47 -2.55 3.58
CA HIS A 1 -18.11 -3.70 2.89
C HIS A 1 -18.01 -4.92 3.80
N PHE A 2 -18.95 -5.85 3.76
CA PHE A 2 -18.90 -7.08 4.54
C PHE A 2 -18.76 -8.29 3.61
N TYR A 3 -18.01 -9.28 4.06
CA TYR A 3 -17.74 -10.53 3.39
C TYR A 3 -17.87 -11.67 4.41
N ASP A 4 -17.93 -12.90 3.93
CA ASP A 4 -17.90 -14.11 4.75
C ASP A 4 -16.66 -14.22 5.65
N THR A 5 -15.53 -13.68 5.17
CA THR A 5 -14.20 -13.78 5.79
C THR A 5 -13.72 -12.50 6.46
N GLY A 6 -14.50 -11.41 6.39
CA GLY A 6 -14.09 -10.14 7.00
C GLY A 6 -14.90 -8.93 6.52
N ALA A 7 -14.32 -7.74 6.69
CA ALA A 7 -14.96 -6.49 6.30
C ALA A 7 -13.94 -5.45 5.85
N GLY A 8 -14.32 -4.64 4.85
CA GLY A 8 -13.63 -3.41 4.50
C GLY A 8 -14.04 -2.28 5.45
N ILE A 9 -13.06 -1.77 6.19
CA ILE A 9 -13.20 -0.68 7.18
C ILE A 9 -12.60 0.61 6.61
N TYR A 10 -13.25 1.74 6.87
CA TYR A 10 -12.80 3.06 6.44
C TYR A 10 -12.45 3.93 7.64
N PHE A 11 -11.33 4.63 7.55
CA PHE A 11 -10.89 5.60 8.54
C PHE A 11 -10.72 6.96 7.88
N SER A 12 -11.12 8.01 8.60
CA SER A 12 -10.90 9.39 8.22
C SER A 12 -10.06 10.06 9.29
N PHE A 13 -9.00 10.74 8.87
CA PHE A 13 -8.14 11.53 9.74
C PHE A 13 -8.17 12.98 9.28
N MET A 14 -8.25 13.91 10.23
CA MET A 14 -8.18 15.34 9.96
C MET A 14 -7.17 15.95 10.90
N ILE A 15 -6.24 16.73 10.35
CA ILE A 15 -5.22 17.44 11.12
C ILE A 15 -5.16 18.87 10.59
N ARG A 16 -5.11 19.84 11.51
CA ARG A 16 -4.86 21.25 11.19
C ARG A 16 -3.42 21.59 11.57
N LEU A 17 -2.56 21.77 10.58
CA LEU A 17 -1.16 22.14 10.74
C LEU A 17 -0.72 23.08 9.62
N GLU A 18 0.22 23.96 9.91
CA GLU A 18 1.09 24.56 8.90
C GLU A 18 2.22 23.56 8.60
N ASP A 19 2.54 23.36 7.32
CA ASP A 19 3.51 22.36 6.82
C ASP A 19 3.25 20.90 7.26
N TYR A 20 2.23 20.28 6.66
CA TYR A 20 1.67 18.99 7.11
C TYR A 20 2.32 17.75 6.49
N LEU A 21 3.26 17.89 5.55
CA LEU A 21 3.66 16.77 4.69
C LEU A 21 4.39 15.66 5.45
N ASP A 22 5.29 16.03 6.36
CA ASP A 22 5.99 15.08 7.23
C ASP A 22 5.03 14.33 8.15
N VAL A 23 4.05 15.04 8.69
CA VAL A 23 3.02 14.45 9.56
C VAL A 23 2.14 13.49 8.75
N TYR A 24 1.78 13.86 7.52
CA TYR A 24 1.02 13.00 6.61
C TYR A 24 1.73 11.67 6.36
N PHE A 25 3.03 11.68 6.02
CA PHE A 25 3.76 10.43 5.78
C PHE A 25 4.02 9.63 7.06
N LYS A 26 4.19 10.28 8.21
CA LYS A 26 4.26 9.60 9.52
C LYS A 26 2.95 8.89 9.86
N LEU A 27 1.81 9.52 9.60
CA LEU A 27 0.51 8.88 9.81
C LEU A 27 0.33 7.64 8.93
N TRP A 28 0.68 7.72 7.65
CA TRP A 28 0.63 6.55 6.77
C TRP A 28 1.51 5.41 7.31
N ASP A 29 2.69 5.72 7.82
CA ASP A 29 3.57 4.72 8.41
C ASP A 29 2.96 4.02 9.61
N ILE A 30 2.36 4.80 10.52
CA ILE A 30 1.67 4.27 11.70
C ILE A 30 0.48 3.43 11.26
N VAL A 31 -0.39 3.95 10.39
CA VAL A 31 -1.63 3.28 9.97
C VAL A 31 -1.33 1.95 9.27
N MET A 32 -0.37 1.92 8.34
CA MET A 32 -0.04 0.69 7.60
C MET A 32 0.55 -0.39 8.51
N LYS A 33 1.49 -0.02 9.39
CA LYS A 33 2.12 -0.96 10.33
C LYS A 33 1.12 -1.51 11.36
N VAL A 34 0.30 -0.64 11.94
CA VAL A 34 -0.70 -1.05 12.94
C VAL A 34 -1.76 -1.93 12.28
N THR A 35 -2.30 -1.53 11.13
CA THR A 35 -3.30 -2.31 10.39
C THR A 35 -2.78 -3.71 10.08
N SER A 36 -1.56 -3.81 9.53
CA SER A 36 -0.91 -5.10 9.21
C SER A 36 -0.67 -5.95 10.46
N SER A 37 -0.18 -5.35 11.56
CA SER A 37 0.05 -6.08 12.82
C SER A 37 -1.22 -6.67 13.44
N MET A 38 -2.38 -6.11 13.10
CA MET A 38 -3.70 -6.59 13.54
C MET A 38 -4.35 -7.56 12.53
N GLY A 39 -3.62 -7.98 11.49
CA GLY A 39 -4.10 -8.89 10.45
C GLY A 39 -4.93 -8.23 9.35
N GLY A 40 -4.92 -6.90 9.25
CA GLY A 40 -5.58 -6.16 8.17
C GLY A 40 -4.68 -6.03 6.94
N SER A 41 -5.29 -6.04 5.75
CA SER A 41 -4.60 -5.76 4.47
C SER A 41 -4.24 -4.28 4.34
N ILE A 42 -3.17 -3.96 3.59
CA ILE A 42 -2.73 -2.58 3.34
C ILE A 42 -3.71 -1.76 2.48
N SER A 43 -4.66 -2.41 1.78
CA SER A 43 -5.68 -1.74 0.98
C SER A 43 -6.88 -2.63 0.69
N HIS A 44 -8.10 -2.08 0.82
CA HIS A 44 -9.32 -2.79 0.43
C HIS A 44 -9.64 -2.64 -1.07
N HIS A 45 -9.50 -1.43 -1.61
CA HIS A 45 -9.90 -1.10 -2.99
C HIS A 45 -9.25 0.19 -3.53
N HIS A 46 -8.63 1.01 -2.67
CA HIS A 46 -7.89 2.21 -3.09
C HIS A 46 -6.54 1.90 -3.76
N GLY A 47 -6.15 0.62 -3.82
CA GLY A 47 -4.86 0.20 -4.37
C GLY A 47 -3.66 0.64 -3.53
N VAL A 48 -2.48 0.50 -4.13
CA VAL A 48 -1.17 0.73 -3.49
C VAL A 48 -0.63 2.11 -3.87
N GLY A 49 -0.35 2.31 -5.17
CA GLY A 49 0.21 3.56 -5.71
C GLY A 49 1.50 4.01 -5.01
N PHE A 50 1.87 5.28 -5.21
CA PHE A 50 3.09 5.84 -4.64
C PHE A 50 3.14 5.77 -3.10
N VAL A 51 2.03 6.11 -2.44
CA VAL A 51 1.97 6.25 -0.98
C VAL A 51 2.20 4.91 -0.27
N ARG A 52 1.65 3.81 -0.82
CA ARG A 52 1.71 2.51 -0.15
C ARG A 52 2.76 1.55 -0.70
N MET A 53 3.48 1.93 -1.77
CA MET A 53 4.46 1.07 -2.44
C MET A 53 5.47 0.44 -1.47
N LYS A 54 6.00 1.25 -0.55
CA LYS A 54 7.00 0.82 0.43
C LYS A 54 6.47 -0.15 1.50
N TYR A 55 5.17 -0.45 1.52
CA TYR A 55 4.53 -1.37 2.46
C TYR A 55 4.07 -2.68 1.80
N LEU A 56 4.38 -2.90 0.52
CA LEU A 56 4.00 -4.13 -0.17
C LEU A 56 4.55 -5.40 0.50
N ASN A 57 5.69 -5.29 1.17
CA ASN A 57 6.29 -6.37 1.95
C ASN A 57 5.51 -6.74 3.22
N LEU A 58 4.52 -5.95 3.60
CA LEU A 58 3.56 -6.30 4.66
C LEU A 58 2.44 -7.21 4.15
N GLU A 59 2.21 -7.23 2.84
CA GLU A 59 1.14 -8.00 2.19
C GLU A 59 1.68 -9.26 1.51
N TYR A 60 2.83 -9.13 0.84
CA TYR A 60 3.46 -10.20 0.07
C TYR A 60 4.83 -10.54 0.62
N ASP A 61 5.17 -11.83 0.55
CA ASP A 61 6.52 -12.29 0.81
C ASP A 61 7.47 -11.94 -0.35
N VAL A 62 8.75 -12.24 -0.14
CA VAL A 62 9.81 -11.95 -1.12
C VAL A 62 9.56 -12.62 -2.47
N GLU A 63 8.98 -13.83 -2.48
CA GLU A 63 8.73 -14.56 -3.72
C GLU A 63 7.54 -13.99 -4.50
N GLY A 64 6.48 -13.56 -3.79
CA GLY A 64 5.37 -12.82 -4.37
C GLY A 64 5.82 -11.51 -5.01
N LEU A 65 6.68 -10.75 -4.33
CA LEU A 65 7.25 -9.52 -4.89
C LEU A 65 8.12 -9.78 -6.13
N LYS A 66 8.97 -10.81 -6.10
CA LYS A 66 9.76 -11.22 -7.28
C LYS A 66 8.90 -11.65 -8.46
N LEU A 67 7.78 -12.32 -8.21
CA LEU A 67 6.84 -12.70 -9.27
C LEU A 67 6.27 -11.46 -9.96
N LEU A 68 5.84 -10.47 -9.19
CA LEU A 68 5.32 -9.20 -9.71
C LEU A 68 6.38 -8.45 -10.54
N GLU A 69 7.62 -8.40 -10.06
CA GLU A 69 8.74 -7.80 -10.79
C GLU A 69 9.02 -8.53 -12.12
N LYS A 70 8.96 -9.87 -12.14
CA LYS A 70 9.12 -10.66 -13.37
C LYS A 70 8.02 -10.37 -14.39
N ILE A 71 6.76 -10.30 -13.94
CA ILE A 71 5.63 -9.95 -14.80
C ILE A 71 5.84 -8.57 -15.41
N LYS A 72 6.21 -7.57 -14.59
CA LYS A 72 6.52 -6.21 -15.05
C LYS A 72 7.60 -6.20 -16.12
N LYS A 73 8.71 -6.91 -15.92
CA LYS A 73 9.82 -6.98 -16.89
C LYS A 73 9.43 -7.59 -18.22
N VAL A 74 8.57 -8.61 -18.22
CA VAL A 74 8.09 -9.24 -19.46
C VAL A 74 7.12 -8.32 -20.21
N CYS A 75 6.22 -7.67 -19.49
CA CYS A 75 5.19 -6.82 -20.10
C CYS A 75 5.69 -5.43 -20.50
N ASP A 76 6.74 -4.92 -19.83
CA ASP A 76 7.26 -3.58 -20.03
C ASP A 76 8.77 -3.52 -19.81
N GLU A 77 9.51 -4.26 -20.64
CA GLU A 77 10.96 -4.36 -20.61
C GLU A 77 11.68 -3.00 -20.64
N LYS A 78 11.10 -2.02 -21.37
CA LYS A 78 11.65 -0.66 -21.52
C LYS A 78 11.17 0.31 -20.43
N ASN A 79 10.37 -0.17 -19.46
CA ASN A 79 9.79 0.60 -18.37
C ASN A 79 9.08 1.89 -18.84
N ILE A 80 8.32 1.80 -19.93
CA ILE A 80 7.57 2.93 -20.52
C ILE A 80 6.40 3.31 -19.61
N LEU A 81 5.78 2.33 -18.97
CA LEU A 81 4.74 2.52 -17.96
C LEU A 81 5.45 2.78 -16.61
N ARG A 82 5.52 4.04 -16.18
CA ARG A 82 6.30 4.51 -15.02
C ARG A 82 6.23 3.63 -13.75
N GLU A 83 7.29 3.76 -12.97
CA GLU A 83 7.77 2.97 -11.81
C GLU A 83 6.87 2.92 -10.57
N PHE A 84 5.80 3.72 -10.47
CA PHE A 84 4.99 3.78 -9.24
C PHE A 84 4.00 2.63 -9.06
N THR A 85 4.24 1.50 -9.71
CA THR A 85 3.29 0.37 -9.70
C THR A 85 3.87 -0.97 -9.27
N LEU A 86 5.19 -1.19 -9.31
CA LEU A 86 5.97 -2.31 -8.75
C LEU A 86 7.33 -2.33 -9.46
#